data_AF-A0A7Y5QK74-F1
#
_entry.id   AF-A0A7Y5QK74-F1
#
_cell.length_a   1.000
_cell.length_b   1.000
_cell.length_c   1.000
_cell.angle_alpha   90.00
_cell.angle_beta   90.00
_cell.angle_gamma   90.00
#
_symmetry.space_group_name_H-M   'P 1'
#
loop_
_entity.id
_entity.type
_entity.pdbx_description
1 polymer ?
#
loop_
_entity_poly.entity_id
_entity_poly.type
_entity_poly.pdbx_seq_one_letter_code
_entity_poly.pdbx_strand_id
1 'polypeptide(L)'
;MSAARPLPLLLAGLVMVAGPARSQDARRSLDLTIGGVGISIGDSRQARGLRVNVRDSRLDRVAGVNATIWSPFEGGHGDITGLALGLPVTGGRRIDGLQIGAFGAEVLDDLRGVAVNGLGIGA
;
A
#
# COMPACT_ATOMS: atom_id res chain seq x y z
N MET A 1 26.05 -34.15 46.60
CA MET A 1 26.84 -33.65 45.45
C MET A 1 26.54 -34.54 44.25
N SER A 2 26.47 -33.95 43.04
CA SER A 2 25.98 -34.52 41.76
C SER A 2 24.45 -34.45 41.62
N ALA A 3 23.84 -33.99 40.52
CA ALA A 3 24.33 -33.81 39.15
C ALA A 3 23.64 -32.62 38.46
N ALA A 4 24.40 -31.89 37.64
CA ALA A 4 23.87 -30.96 36.65
C ALA A 4 23.10 -31.71 35.57
N ARG A 5 21.96 -31.16 35.12
CA ARG A 5 21.32 -31.53 33.86
C ARG A 5 20.72 -30.31 33.15
N PRO A 6 20.69 -30.33 31.80
CA PRO A 6 20.84 -29.14 30.97
C PRO A 6 19.52 -28.55 30.49
N LEU A 7 19.62 -27.27 30.13
CA LEU A 7 18.67 -26.41 29.43
C LEU A 7 17.95 -27.13 28.26
N PRO A 8 16.61 -27.15 28.21
CA PRO A 8 15.91 -27.44 26.98
C PRO A 8 15.70 -26.12 26.22
N LEU A 9 16.39 -25.99 25.08
CA LEU A 9 15.94 -25.19 23.96
C LEU A 9 14.49 -25.59 23.64
N LEU A 10 13.56 -24.64 23.72
CA LEU A 10 12.23 -24.79 23.12
C LEU A 10 11.97 -23.61 22.18
N LEU A 11 12.28 -23.89 20.92
CA LEU A 11 11.78 -23.27 19.71
C LEU A 11 10.23 -23.26 19.75
N ALA A 12 9.59 -22.13 20.05
CA ALA A 12 8.14 -21.95 19.91
C ALA A 12 7.81 -20.45 19.90
N GLY A 13 7.12 -19.87 18.91
CA GLY A 13 6.58 -20.41 17.68
C GLY A 13 6.40 -19.28 16.68
N LEU A 14 6.76 -19.56 15.42
CA LEU A 14 6.31 -18.77 14.29
C LEU A 14 4.84 -19.14 14.06
N VAL A 15 3.92 -18.40 14.66
CA VAL A 15 2.49 -18.50 14.34
C VAL A 15 2.33 -17.95 12.91
N MET A 16 2.40 -18.86 11.93
CA MET A 16 1.97 -18.57 10.57
C MET A 16 0.44 -18.40 10.60
N VAL A 17 -0.03 -17.17 10.79
CA VAL A 17 -1.41 -16.80 10.51
C VAL A 17 -1.59 -16.97 9.00
N ALA A 18 -2.17 -18.09 8.59
CA ALA A 18 -2.68 -18.29 7.25
C ALA A 18 -3.84 -17.31 7.02
N GLY A 19 -3.51 -16.11 6.54
CA GLY A 19 -4.50 -15.17 6.03
C GLY A 19 -5.21 -15.78 4.81
N PRO A 20 -6.47 -15.39 4.53
CA PRO A 20 -7.20 -15.93 3.40
C PRO A 20 -6.43 -15.69 2.10
N ALA A 21 -6.20 -16.77 1.34
CA ALA A 21 -5.66 -16.69 0.00
C ALA A 21 -6.61 -15.84 -0.86
N ARG A 22 -6.18 -14.62 -1.18
CA ARG A 22 -6.94 -13.75 -2.08
C ARG A 22 -6.78 -14.28 -3.51
N SER A 23 -7.92 -14.39 -4.20
CA SER A 23 -8.00 -14.78 -5.62
C SER A 23 -6.99 -13.95 -6.43
N GLN A 24 -6.05 -14.62 -7.09
CA GLN A 24 -5.14 -13.99 -8.03
C GLN A 24 -5.98 -13.57 -9.24
N ASP A 25 -6.34 -12.30 -9.26
CA ASP A 25 -6.90 -11.63 -10.44
C ASP A 25 -6.02 -11.88 -11.67
N ALA A 26 -6.58 -11.93 -12.88
CA ALA A 26 -5.81 -12.12 -14.10
C ALA A 26 -4.67 -11.09 -14.12
N ARG A 27 -3.43 -11.54 -13.88
CA ARG A 27 -2.39 -10.78 -13.15
C ARG A 27 -2.15 -9.37 -13.70
N ARG A 28 -2.89 -8.38 -13.18
CA ARG A 28 -2.60 -6.94 -13.34
C ARG A 28 -1.62 -6.45 -12.28
N SER A 29 -1.30 -7.30 -11.30
CA SER A 29 -0.31 -7.06 -10.26
C SER A 29 0.47 -8.31 -9.90
N LEU A 30 1.68 -8.09 -9.36
CA LEU A 30 2.53 -9.06 -8.70
C LEU A 30 2.61 -8.69 -7.21
N ASP A 31 2.12 -9.58 -6.35
CA ASP A 31 2.05 -9.34 -4.91
C ASP A 31 3.01 -10.28 -4.16
N LEU A 32 4.10 -9.71 -3.65
CA LEU A 32 5.12 -10.37 -2.83
C LEU A 32 4.83 -10.07 -1.36
N THR A 33 3.96 -10.88 -0.75
CA THR A 33 3.47 -10.63 0.62
C THR A 33 3.60 -11.85 1.52
N ILE A 34 3.82 -11.60 2.81
CA ILE A 34 3.77 -12.61 3.88
C ILE A 34 2.69 -12.13 4.87
N GLY A 35 1.68 -12.97 5.12
CA GLY A 35 0.53 -12.56 5.95
C GLY A 35 -0.25 -11.36 5.38
N GLY A 36 -0.16 -11.11 4.06
CA GLY A 36 -0.81 -9.98 3.41
C GLY A 36 -0.16 -8.61 3.68
N VAL A 37 1.08 -8.58 4.19
CA VAL A 37 1.95 -7.40 4.23
C VAL A 37 3.13 -7.63 3.32
N GLY A 38 3.48 -6.64 2.48
CA GLY A 38 4.66 -6.75 1.63
C GLY A 38 4.66 -5.73 0.49
N ILE A 39 5.10 -6.18 -0.69
CA ILE A 39 5.26 -5.35 -1.87
C ILE A 39 4.24 -5.78 -2.93
N SER A 40 3.49 -4.82 -3.47
CA SER A 40 2.57 -5.00 -4.60
C SER A 40 3.07 -4.17 -5.79
N ILE A 41 3.20 -4.79 -6.95
CA ILE A 41 3.64 -4.14 -8.19
C ILE A 41 2.55 -4.29 -9.23
N GLY A 42 1.97 -3.18 -9.69
CA GLY A 42 0.91 -3.13 -10.69
C GLY A 42 -0.44 -2.68 -10.12
N ASP A 43 -1.50 -2.88 -10.91
CA ASP A 43 -2.85 -2.37 -10.65
C ASP A 43 -3.63 -3.32 -9.71
N SER A 44 -3.10 -3.47 -8.50
CA SER A 44 -3.76 -4.18 -7.41
C SER A 44 -4.90 -3.32 -6.82
N ARG A 45 -6.01 -3.96 -6.44
CA ARG A 45 -7.13 -3.27 -5.76
C ARG A 45 -6.78 -2.90 -4.33
N GLN A 46 -6.01 -3.76 -3.65
CA GLN A 46 -5.66 -3.58 -2.25
C GLN A 46 -4.19 -3.88 -2.00
N ALA A 47 -3.54 -3.08 -1.16
CA ALA A 47 -2.18 -3.34 -0.70
C ALA A 47 -1.97 -2.92 0.76
N ARG A 48 -1.14 -3.68 1.49
CA ARG A 48 -0.63 -3.31 2.81
C ARG A 48 0.89 -3.44 2.80
N GLY A 49 1.59 -2.35 3.11
CA GLY A 49 3.04 -2.24 2.90
C GLY A 49 3.36 -1.25 1.78
N LEU A 50 4.13 -1.69 0.77
CA LEU A 50 4.53 -0.86 -0.38
C LEU A 50 3.74 -1.28 -1.63
N ARG A 51 3.18 -0.31 -2.33
CA ARG A 51 2.57 -0.49 -3.65
C ARG A 51 3.25 0.41 -4.66
N VAL A 52 3.63 -0.15 -5.80
CA VAL A 52 4.13 0.58 -6.97
C VAL A 52 3.20 0.30 -8.12
N ASN A 53 2.64 1.33 -8.73
CA ASN A 53 1.74 1.20 -9.86
C ASN A 53 2.04 2.26 -10.94
N VAL A 54 1.73 1.96 -12.20
CA VAL A 54 1.81 2.95 -13.27
C VAL A 54 0.59 3.88 -13.20
N ARG A 55 -0.61 3.32 -13.11
CA ARG A 55 -1.86 4.07 -13.12
C ARG A 55 -3.00 3.25 -12.54
N ASP A 56 -3.81 3.84 -11.68
CA ASP A 56 -4.91 3.15 -11.01
C ASP A 56 -6.13 3.06 -11.91
N SER A 57 -6.67 1.85 -12.10
CA SER A 57 -7.94 1.65 -12.81
C SER A 57 -9.10 1.27 -11.88
N ARG A 58 -8.78 0.93 -10.63
CA ARG A 58 -9.69 0.21 -9.72
C ARG A 58 -9.17 0.13 -8.29
N LEU A 59 -8.37 1.09 -7.85
CA LEU A 59 -7.81 1.07 -6.51
C LEU A 59 -8.97 1.15 -5.50
N ASP A 60 -8.97 0.23 -4.53
CA ASP A 60 -9.94 0.22 -3.43
C ASP A 60 -9.28 0.80 -2.18
N ARG A 61 -8.16 0.19 -1.73
CA ARG A 61 -7.50 0.60 -0.49
C ARG A 61 -6.00 0.32 -0.45
N VAL A 62 -5.22 1.29 0.02
CA VAL A 62 -3.82 1.10 0.42
C VAL A 62 -3.61 1.50 1.88
N ALA A 63 -2.93 0.65 2.64
CA ALA A 63 -2.44 0.96 3.98
C ALA A 63 -0.91 0.86 3.99
N GLY A 64 -0.22 2.00 3.92
CA GLY A 64 1.24 2.09 3.80
C GLY A 64 1.68 3.09 2.74
N VAL A 65 2.59 2.70 1.86
CA VAL A 65 3.14 3.55 0.79
C VAL A 65 2.50 3.18 -0.54
N ASN A 66 1.89 4.16 -1.22
CA ASN A 66 1.38 4.05 -2.59
C ASN A 66 2.19 4.96 -3.51
N ALA A 67 2.95 4.38 -4.45
CA ALA A 67 3.69 5.12 -5.46
C ALA A 67 3.06 4.91 -6.84
N THR A 68 2.58 5.99 -7.46
CA THR A 68 1.87 5.97 -8.75
C THR A 68 2.54 6.91 -9.75
N ILE A 69 2.71 6.50 -11.00
CA ILE A 69 3.28 7.40 -12.02
C ILE A 69 2.22 8.39 -12.51
N TRP A 70 1.00 7.95 -12.78
CA TRP A 70 -0.02 8.79 -13.41
C TRP A 70 -1.27 8.98 -12.54
N SER A 71 -2.02 10.05 -12.82
CA SER A 71 -3.38 10.22 -12.28
C SER A 71 -4.23 9.00 -12.57
N PRO A 72 -5.11 8.56 -11.66
CA PRO A 72 -6.03 7.44 -11.89
C PRO A 72 -6.85 7.60 -13.18
N PHE A 73 -7.43 6.49 -13.66
CA PHE A 73 -8.56 6.59 -14.59
C PHE A 73 -9.80 7.08 -13.84
N GLU A 74 -10.80 7.57 -14.58
CA GLU A 74 -12.12 7.88 -13.99
C GLU A 74 -12.68 6.63 -13.28
N GLY A 75 -13.07 6.79 -12.02
CA GLY A 75 -13.52 5.68 -11.17
C GLY A 75 -12.41 4.77 -10.64
N GLY A 76 -11.13 5.08 -10.92
CA GLY A 76 -9.97 4.29 -10.49
C GLY A 76 -9.45 4.64 -9.10
N HIS A 77 -9.97 5.69 -8.47
CA HIS A 77 -9.48 6.26 -7.22
C HIS A 77 -9.84 5.42 -5.99
N GLY A 78 -8.84 5.19 -5.12
CA GLY A 78 -8.98 4.44 -3.89
C GLY A 78 -8.68 5.23 -2.63
N ASP A 79 -8.91 4.60 -1.48
CA ASP A 79 -8.57 5.15 -0.17
C ASP A 79 -7.11 4.84 0.16
N ILE A 80 -6.33 5.85 0.56
CA ILE A 80 -4.93 5.69 0.96
C ILE A 80 -4.78 6.16 2.40
N THR A 81 -4.28 5.28 3.26
CA THR A 81 -3.84 5.62 4.62
C THR A 81 -2.32 5.44 4.69
N GLY A 82 -1.58 6.53 4.85
CA GLY A 82 -0.12 6.53 4.88
C GLY A 82 0.50 7.53 3.89
N LEU A 83 1.40 7.05 3.04
CA LEU A 83 2.18 7.89 2.11
C LEU A 83 1.70 7.67 0.67
N ALA A 84 1.22 8.73 0.02
CA ALA A 84 0.90 8.75 -1.40
C ALA A 84 1.99 9.53 -2.17
N LEU A 85 2.68 8.87 -3.09
CA LEU A 85 3.73 9.45 -3.93
C LEU A 85 3.31 9.40 -5.40
N GLY A 86 3.55 10.47 -6.16
CA GLY A 86 3.42 10.35 -7.61
C GLY A 86 4.24 11.28 -8.47
N LEU A 87 4.56 10.77 -9.66
CA LEU A 87 5.47 11.37 -10.63
C LEU A 87 4.95 11.13 -12.06
N PRO A 88 4.36 12.12 -12.74
CA PRO A 88 4.27 13.53 -12.34
C PRO A 88 3.21 13.85 -11.27
N VAL A 89 2.15 13.05 -11.19
CA VAL A 89 0.95 13.33 -10.37
C VAL A 89 0.56 12.07 -9.61
N THR A 90 0.00 12.22 -8.41
CA THR A 90 -0.64 11.14 -7.67
C THR A 90 -2.14 11.41 -7.55
N GLY A 91 -2.94 10.37 -7.34
CA GLY A 91 -4.36 10.55 -7.11
C GLY A 91 -4.94 9.54 -6.13
N GLY A 92 -6.00 9.96 -5.46
CA GLY A 92 -6.72 9.16 -4.49
C GLY A 92 -8.14 9.67 -4.32
N ARG A 93 -9.01 8.85 -3.76
CA ARG A 93 -10.36 9.27 -3.41
C ARG A 93 -10.36 9.96 -2.05
N ARG A 94 -9.79 9.28 -1.06
CA ARG A 94 -9.48 9.85 0.26
C ARG A 94 -8.04 9.55 0.62
N ILE A 95 -7.34 10.55 1.14
CA ILE A 95 -5.97 10.39 1.61
C ILE A 95 -5.89 10.80 3.08
N ASP A 96 -5.49 9.87 3.94
CA ASP A 96 -5.22 10.11 5.36
C ASP A 96 -3.71 9.89 5.60
N GLY A 97 -2.95 10.98 5.67
CA GLY A 97 -1.49 10.96 5.85
C GLY A 97 -0.72 12.00 5.03
N LEU A 98 0.40 11.57 4.44
CA LEU A 98 1.30 12.43 3.67
C LEU A 98 1.11 12.17 2.17
N GLN A 99 0.91 13.24 1.42
CA GLN A 99 0.77 13.20 -0.04
C GLN A 99 1.87 14.05 -0.68
N ILE A 100 2.58 13.48 -1.65
CA ILE A 100 3.67 14.14 -2.39
C ILE A 100 3.47 13.90 -3.89
N GLY A 101 3.37 14.98 -4.66
CA GLY A 101 3.29 14.96 -6.11
C GLY A 101 4.26 15.97 -6.73
N ALA A 102 4.99 15.57 -7.79
CA ALA A 102 5.93 16.50 -8.43
C ALA A 102 5.23 17.74 -8.99
N PHE A 103 4.11 17.55 -9.69
CA PHE A 103 3.33 18.65 -10.27
C PHE A 103 2.01 18.88 -9.55
N GLY A 104 1.46 17.88 -8.86
CA GLY A 104 0.23 18.05 -8.10
C GLY A 104 -0.39 16.75 -7.63
N ALA A 105 -1.58 16.85 -7.06
CA ALA A 105 -2.42 15.73 -6.70
C ALA A 105 -3.86 15.92 -7.18
N GLU A 106 -4.54 14.79 -7.40
CA GLU A 106 -5.99 14.73 -7.61
C GLU A 106 -6.63 13.99 -6.43
N VAL A 107 -7.48 14.68 -5.65
CA VAL A 107 -8.17 14.10 -4.50
C VAL A 107 -9.67 14.36 -4.61
N LEU A 108 -10.46 13.30 -4.80
CA LEU A 108 -11.90 13.44 -5.08
C LEU A 108 -12.73 13.88 -3.87
N ASP A 109 -12.51 13.25 -2.71
CA ASP A 109 -13.38 13.47 -1.53
C ASP A 109 -12.69 14.34 -0.48
N ASP A 110 -11.54 13.88 0.05
CA ASP A 110 -10.93 14.50 1.22
C ASP A 110 -9.44 14.17 1.35
N LEU A 111 -8.65 15.15 1.82
CA LEU A 111 -7.27 14.98 2.24
C LEU A 111 -7.13 15.40 3.71
N ARG A 112 -6.83 14.43 4.57
CA ARG A 112 -6.54 14.64 5.99
C ARG A 112 -5.06 14.41 6.23
N GLY A 113 -4.31 15.50 6.35
CA GLY A 113 -2.88 15.45 6.65
C GLY A 113 -2.09 16.53 5.94
N VAL A 114 -0.93 16.17 5.42
CA VAL A 114 0.02 17.10 4.81
C VAL A 114 0.19 16.79 3.34
N ALA A 115 0.22 17.84 2.52
CA ALA A 115 0.40 17.74 1.08
C ALA A 115 1.60 18.59 0.65
N VAL A 116 2.52 18.00 -0.12
CA VAL A 116 3.71 18.67 -0.65
C VAL A 116 3.70 18.51 -2.18
N ASN A 117 3.36 19.59 -2.88
CA ASN A 117 3.14 19.57 -4.33
C ASN A 117 3.80 20.75 -5.02
N GLY A 118 4.19 20.56 -6.29
CA GLY A 118 4.70 21.64 -7.13
C GLY A 118 3.65 22.69 -7.51
N LEU A 119 2.47 22.28 -7.97
CA LEU A 119 1.43 23.21 -8.49
C LEU A 119 0.12 23.22 -7.68
N GLY A 120 -0.07 22.29 -6.73
CA GLY A 120 -1.24 22.26 -5.83
C GLY A 120 -2.00 20.93 -5.81
N ILE A 121 -3.24 20.97 -5.34
CA ILE A 121 -4.16 19.83 -5.24
C ILE A 121 -5.46 20.21 -5.95
N GLY A 122 -5.95 19.35 -6.84
CA GLY A 122 -7.23 19.47 -7.52
C GLY A 122 -8.23 18.41 -7.05
N ALA A 123 -9.50 18.64 -7.39
CA ALA A 123 -10.62 17.75 -7.16
C ALA A 123 -11.27 17.36 -8.49
#